data_AF-A0A959Y8T0-F1
#
_entry.id   AF-A0A959Y8T0-F1
#
_cell.length_a   1.000
_cell.length_b   1.000
_cell.length_c   1.000
_cell.angle_alpha   90.00
_cell.angle_beta   90.00
_cell.angle_gamma   90.00
#
_symmetry.space_group_name_H-M   'P 1'
#
loop_
_entity.id
_entity.type
_entity.pdbx_description
1 polymer ?
#
loop_
_entity_poly.entity_id
_entity_poly.type
_entity_poly.pdbx_seq_one_letter_code
_entity_poly.pdbx_strand_id
1 'polypeptide(L)'
;RFVSVNGYGNNFYLDNVRVESAFAKDMAMIGLLLPQPAQLRTCDPGPQDVSVELWNAGADPQANVPVSWQLDNGPVSTDILPGLLAAGDTVVHTFSTPLV
;
A
#
# COMPACT_ATOMS: atom_id res chain seq x y z
N ARG A 1 -4.40 -7.07 -30.99
CA ARG A 1 -3.77 -8.03 -31.94
C ARG A 1 -2.39 -7.51 -32.28
N PHE A 2 -1.32 -8.17 -31.81
CA PHE A 2 0.04 -7.85 -32.24
C PHE A 2 0.32 -8.60 -33.55
N VAL A 3 0.73 -7.90 -34.61
CA VAL A 3 1.05 -8.51 -35.91
C VAL A 3 2.41 -8.02 -36.35
N SER A 4 3.34 -8.95 -36.54
CA SER A 4 4.59 -8.71 -37.26
C SER A 4 4.46 -9.37 -38.63
N VAL A 5 4.53 -8.59 -39.72
CA VAL A 5 4.51 -9.09 -41.09
C VAL A 5 5.91 -8.91 -41.66
N ASN A 6 6.66 -10.01 -41.78
CA ASN A 6 7.99 -10.02 -42.36
C ASN A 6 7.97 -10.70 -43.73
N GLY A 7 8.64 -10.09 -44.72
CA GLY A 7 8.86 -10.68 -46.04
C GLY A 7 10.06 -11.63 -46.07
N TYR A 8 10.38 -12.17 -47.25
CA TYR A 8 11.52 -13.07 -47.47
C TYR A 8 12.85 -12.40 -47.08
N GLY A 9 13.37 -12.74 -45.88
CA GLY A 9 14.71 -12.35 -45.42
C GLY A 9 14.80 -11.52 -44.13
N ASN A 10 13.67 -11.18 -43.47
CA ASN A 10 13.70 -10.36 -42.26
C ASN A 10 13.42 -11.16 -40.99
N ASN A 11 14.29 -11.01 -39.98
CA ASN A 11 14.14 -11.63 -38.66
C ASN A 11 13.56 -10.64 -37.64
N PHE A 12 12.58 -11.09 -36.86
CA PHE A 12 12.00 -10.34 -35.75
C PHE A 12 12.36 -11.01 -34.43
N TYR A 13 13.00 -10.26 -33.54
CA TYR A 13 13.42 -10.75 -32.22
C TYR A 13 12.72 -9.93 -31.15
N LEU A 14 11.93 -10.61 -30.33
CA LEU A 14 11.41 -10.09 -29.06
C LEU A 14 12.16 -10.79 -27.94
N ASP A 15 12.68 -10.01 -27.02
CA ASP A 15 13.24 -10.51 -25.79
C ASP A 15 12.89 -9.56 -24.64
N ASN A 16 12.92 -10.07 -23.41
CA ASN A 16 12.60 -9.33 -22.18
C ASN A 16 11.18 -8.74 -22.14
N VAL A 17 10.21 -9.43 -22.73
CA VAL A 17 8.80 -9.03 -22.63
C VAL A 17 8.21 -9.55 -21.32
N ARG A 18 7.81 -8.62 -20.45
CA ARG A 18 7.01 -8.88 -19.26
C ARG A 18 5.60 -8.32 -19.49
N VAL A 19 4.60 -9.19 -19.48
CA VAL A 19 3.18 -8.80 -19.51
C VAL A 19 2.60 -9.13 -18.15
N GLU A 20 2.18 -8.10 -17.42
CA GLU A 20 1.56 -8.24 -16.10
C GLU A 20 0.29 -7.42 -16.09
N SER A 21 -0.74 -7.98 -15.46
CA SER A 21 -1.93 -7.23 -15.06
C SER A 21 -1.78 -6.85 -13.61
N ALA A 22 -2.00 -5.58 -13.27
CA ALA A 22 -2.22 -5.20 -11.88
C ALA A 22 -3.41 -6.01 -11.35
N PHE A 23 -3.31 -6.50 -10.12
CA PHE A 23 -4.46 -7.11 -9.47
C PHE A 23 -5.58 -6.08 -9.38
N ALA A 24 -6.83 -6.51 -9.54
CA ALA A 24 -7.97 -5.60 -9.48
C ALA A 24 -8.01 -4.84 -8.14
N LYS A 25 -7.72 -5.54 -7.04
CA LYS A 25 -7.67 -4.97 -5.69
C LYS A 25 -6.33 -5.28 -5.06
N ASP A 26 -5.52 -4.26 -4.83
CA ASP A 26 -4.20 -4.41 -4.22
C ASP A 26 -3.90 -3.17 -3.37
N MET A 27 -3.91 -3.36 -2.05
CA MET A 27 -3.65 -2.30 -1.09
C MET A 27 -2.30 -2.55 -0.46
N ALA A 28 -1.41 -1.57 -0.58
CA ALA A 28 -0.07 -1.62 -0.03
C ALA A 28 0.10 -0.59 1.07
N MET A 29 0.80 -0.95 2.15
CA MET A 29 1.38 0.01 3.07
C MET A 29 2.76 0.39 2.55
N ILE A 30 2.98 1.66 2.28
CA ILE A 30 4.23 2.18 1.71
C ILE A 30 5.06 2.97 2.72
N GLY A 31 4.49 3.33 3.88
CA GLY A 31 5.22 4.02 4.94
C GLY A 31 4.59 3.89 6.31
N LEU A 32 5.44 3.86 7.34
CA LEU A 32 5.08 4.15 8.72
C LEU A 32 5.60 5.56 9.05
N LEU A 33 4.69 6.49 9.32
CA LEU A 33 5.03 7.91 9.56
C LEU A 33 5.15 8.23 11.05
N LEU A 34 4.26 7.66 11.86
CA LEU A 34 4.25 7.80 13.32
C LEU A 34 4.03 6.43 13.99
N PRO A 35 4.62 6.19 15.16
CA PRO A 35 5.52 7.09 15.89
C PRO A 35 6.94 7.18 15.28
N GLN A 36 7.58 8.35 15.35
CA GLN A 36 8.99 8.48 14.97
C GLN A 36 9.91 7.92 16.05
N PRO A 37 11.10 7.39 15.71
CA PRO A 37 12.01 6.80 16.69
C PRO A 37 12.40 7.72 17.85
N ALA A 38 12.41 9.04 17.65
CA ALA A 38 12.72 10.00 18.71
C ALA A 38 11.66 10.04 19.82
N GLN A 39 10.39 9.77 19.48
CA GLN A 39 9.25 9.78 20.39
C GLN A 39 9.21 8.55 21.30
N LEU A 40 9.92 7.47 20.93
CA LEU A 40 9.93 6.21 21.67
C LEU A 40 11.18 6.02 22.56
N ARG A 41 12.02 7.06 22.71
CA ARG A 41 13.30 6.95 23.45
C ARG A 41 13.19 7.19 24.95
N THR A 42 12.03 7.61 25.43
CA THR A 42 11.77 7.82 26.86
C THR A 42 11.15 6.57 27.48
N CYS A 43 11.42 6.31 28.76
CA CYS A 43 10.85 5.15 29.46
C CYS A 43 9.33 5.28 29.73
N ASP A 44 8.76 6.45 29.49
CA ASP A 44 7.32 6.72 29.52
C ASP A 44 7.00 7.82 28.49
N PRO A 45 6.84 7.47 27.20
CA PRO A 45 6.53 8.44 26.17
C PRO A 45 5.09 8.94 26.21
N GLY A 46 4.21 8.33 27.04
CA GLY A 46 2.77 8.52 26.96
C GLY A 46 2.17 8.02 25.63
N PRO A 47 0.86 8.22 25.41
CA PRO A 47 0.18 7.77 24.20
C PRO A 47 0.79 8.38 22.93
N GLN A 48 1.07 7.55 21.93
CA GLN A 48 1.63 7.96 20.65
C GLN A 48 0.66 7.69 19.51
N ASP A 49 0.49 8.67 18.63
CA ASP A 49 -0.27 8.47 17.40
C ASP A 49 0.41 7.44 16.50
N VAL A 50 -0.41 6.62 15.84
CA VAL A 50 0.04 5.67 14.82
C VAL A 50 -0.46 6.19 13.48
N SER A 51 0.45 6.45 12.54
CA SER A 51 0.09 6.95 11.21
C SER A 51 0.86 6.20 10.13
N VAL A 52 0.15 5.75 9.10
CA VAL A 52 0.70 5.00 7.97
C VAL A 52 0.34 5.66 6.66
N GLU A 53 1.22 5.51 5.67
CA GLU A 53 0.94 5.87 4.28
C GLU A 53 0.57 4.60 3.51
N LEU A 54 -0.61 4.64 2.89
CA LEU A 54 -1.20 3.56 2.13
C LEU A 54 -1.30 3.94 0.67
N TRP A 55 -1.21 2.95 -0.21
CA TRP A 55 -1.29 3.10 -1.66
C TRP A 55 -2.26 2.06 -2.23
N ASN A 56 -3.15 2.49 -3.11
CA ASN A 56 -3.91 1.56 -3.94
C ASN A 56 -3.07 1.18 -5.18
N ALA A 57 -2.33 0.08 -5.08
CA ALA A 57 -1.58 -0.51 -6.18
C ALA A 57 -2.49 -1.28 -7.17
N GLY A 58 -3.77 -1.44 -6.83
CA GLY A 58 -4.76 -2.14 -7.63
C GLY A 58 -5.28 -1.32 -8.81
N ALA A 59 -5.92 -2.01 -9.77
CA ALA A 59 -6.54 -1.36 -10.93
C ALA A 59 -7.92 -0.76 -10.63
N ASP A 60 -8.62 -1.24 -9.59
CA ASP A 60 -9.95 -0.76 -9.19
C ASP A 60 -9.86 0.18 -7.98
N PRO A 61 -10.72 1.22 -7.90
CA PRO A 61 -10.82 2.04 -6.70
C PRO A 61 -11.30 1.22 -5.49
N GLN A 62 -10.70 1.43 -4.32
CA GLN A 62 -11.00 0.70 -3.09
C GLN A 62 -11.64 1.62 -2.03
N ALA A 63 -12.57 1.10 -1.25
CA ALA A 63 -13.20 1.84 -0.15
C ALA A 63 -13.46 0.91 1.03
N ASN A 64 -13.61 1.50 2.22
CA ASN A 64 -13.86 0.77 3.47
C ASN A 64 -12.81 -0.33 3.73
N VAL A 65 -11.54 -0.04 3.45
CA VAL A 65 -10.44 -0.98 3.60
C VAL A 65 -10.12 -1.13 5.09
N PRO A 66 -10.20 -2.34 5.68
CA PRO A 66 -9.79 -2.55 7.06
C PRO A 66 -8.27 -2.46 7.17
N VAL A 67 -7.81 -1.64 8.10
CA VAL A 67 -6.39 -1.44 8.39
C VAL A 67 -6.17 -1.74 9.86
N SER A 68 -5.12 -2.49 10.18
CA SER A 68 -4.86 -2.93 11.55
C SER A 68 -3.40 -2.79 11.92
N TRP A 69 -3.14 -2.48 13.19
CA TRP A 69 -1.81 -2.52 13.78
C TRP A 69 -1.83 -3.30 15.09
N GLN A 70 -0.66 -3.84 15.43
CA GLN A 70 -0.42 -4.55 16.68
C GLN A 70 1.03 -4.27 17.10
N LEU A 71 1.24 -4.02 18.39
CA LEU A 71 2.57 -4.03 18.98
C LEU A 71 2.79 -5.38 19.67
N ASP A 72 3.86 -6.07 19.28
CA ASP A 72 4.20 -7.41 19.74
C ASP A 72 2.98 -8.36 19.70
N ASN A 73 2.64 -8.99 20.82
CA ASN A 73 1.47 -9.85 20.97
C ASN A 73 0.31 -9.16 21.72
N GLY A 74 0.28 -7.83 21.71
CA GLY A 74 -0.78 -7.04 22.33
C GLY A 74 -2.12 -7.13 21.59
N PRO A 75 -3.14 -6.39 22.03
CA PRO A 75 -4.41 -6.29 21.29
C PRO A 75 -4.19 -5.73 19.89
N VAL A 76 -4.90 -6.29 18.90
CA VAL A 76 -4.94 -5.72 17.55
C VAL A 76 -5.91 -4.54 17.55
N SER A 77 -5.45 -3.38 17.10
CA SER A 77 -6.31 -2.23 16.82
C SER A 77 -6.65 -2.21 15.34
N THR A 78 -7.94 -2.09 15.01
CA THR A 78 -8.44 -2.09 13.64
C THR A 78 -9.29 -0.85 13.41
N ASP A 79 -8.97 -0.13 12.34
CA ASP A 79 -9.76 0.96 11.79
C ASP A 79 -10.24 0.62 10.37
N ILE A 80 -11.19 1.41 9.88
CA ILE A 80 -11.61 1.40 8.49
C ILE A 80 -11.09 2.68 7.84
N LEU A 81 -10.28 2.54 6.78
CA LEU A 81 -9.86 3.67 5.96
C LEU A 81 -11.11 4.33 5.34
N PRO A 82 -11.42 5.60 5.68
CA PRO A 82 -12.65 6.24 5.21
C PRO A 82 -12.52 6.66 3.75
N GLY A 83 -13.65 6.62 3.04
CA GLY A 83 -13.75 7.12 1.67
C GLY A 83 -13.27 6.15 0.60
N LEU A 84 -13.24 6.66 -0.64
CA LEU A 84 -12.77 5.94 -1.82
C LEU A 84 -11.34 6.37 -2.13
N LEU A 85 -10.43 5.41 -2.26
CA LEU A 85 -9.08 5.61 -2.75
C LEU A 85 -9.00 5.13 -4.21
N ALA A 86 -8.77 6.05 -5.14
CA ALA A 86 -8.67 5.68 -6.55
C ALA A 86 -7.42 4.83 -6.82
N ALA A 87 -7.41 4.12 -7.95
CA ALA A 87 -6.25 3.35 -8.38
C ALA A 87 -5.04 4.28 -8.58
N GLY A 88 -3.90 3.92 -8.00
CA GLY A 88 -2.67 4.70 -8.06
C GLY A 88 -2.51 5.78 -6.98
N ASP A 89 -3.57 6.13 -6.24
CA ASP A 89 -3.53 7.19 -5.23
C ASP A 89 -2.97 6.71 -3.89
N THR A 90 -2.35 7.64 -3.15
CA THR A 90 -1.89 7.43 -1.77
C THR A 90 -2.75 8.18 -0.77
N VAL A 91 -2.77 7.69 0.47
CA VAL A 91 -3.46 8.32 1.59
C VAL A 91 -2.70 8.09 2.89
N VAL A 92 -2.66 9.10 3.74
CA VAL A 92 -2.20 8.96 5.11
C VAL A 92 -3.39 8.64 6.01
N HIS A 93 -3.28 7.53 6.74
CA HIS A 93 -4.27 7.14 7.76
C HIS A 93 -3.64 7.27 9.14
N THR A 94 -4.27 8.06 10.01
CA THR A 94 -3.95 8.14 11.44
C THR A 94 -4.99 7.35 12.21
N PHE A 95 -4.54 6.37 13.01
CA PHE A 95 -5.43 5.50 13.75
C PHE A 95 -6.14 6.23 14.90
N SER A 96 -7.39 5.85 15.13
CA SER A 96 -8.21 6.40 16.21
C SER A 96 -7.74 5.96 17.61
N THR A 97 -7.12 4.77 17.69
CA THR A 97 -6.51 4.25 18.92
C THR A 97 -5.01 4.52 18.90
N PRO A 98 -4.47 5.28 19.87
CA PRO A 98 -3.04 5.51 19.97
C PRO A 98 -2.31 4.27 20.50
N LEU A 99 -1.00 4.20 20.23
CA LEU A 99 -0.08 3.29 20.90
C LEU A 99 0.13 3.75 22.35
N VAL A 100 0.04 2.81 23.30
CA VAL A 100 0.26 3.04 24.74
C VAL A 100 1.36 2.13 25.28
#